data_AF-A2EUY1-F1
#
_entry.id   AF-A2EUY1-F1
#
_cell.length_a   1.000
_cell.length_b   1.000
_cell.length_c   1.000
_cell.angle_alpha   90.00
_cell.angle_beta   90.00
_cell.angle_gamma   90.00
#
_symmetry.space_group_name_H-M   'P 1'
#
loop_
_entity.id
_entity.type
_entity.pdbx_description
1 polymer ?
#
loop_
_entity_poly.entity_id
_entity_poly.type
_entity_poly.pdbx_seq_one_letter_code
_entity_poly.pdbx_strand_id
1 'polypeptide(L)' 'MLRGIKAVFFDMDGTLLNSNHIPKLVDKVFFKAHNMEVPQDLPKKLYGMSLFQSCQFFTTLGVKGTAEEIHKQ' A
#
# COMPACT_ATOMS: atom_id res chain seq x y z
N MET A 1 30.91 -18.61 10.76
CA MET A 1 29.68 -17.90 10.35
C MET A 1 29.18 -17.05 11.51
N LEU A 2 28.71 -15.82 11.23
CA LEU A 2 28.19 -14.77 12.14
C LEU A 2 29.11 -14.21 13.26
N ARG A 3 30.39 -14.58 13.34
CA ARG A 3 31.32 -13.97 14.32
C ARG A 3 31.50 -12.48 14.02
N GLY A 4 31.27 -11.63 15.03
CA GLY A 4 31.48 -10.18 14.96
C GLY A 4 30.26 -9.37 14.52
N ILE A 5 29.16 -10.00 14.10
CA ILE A 5 27.92 -9.28 13.76
C ILE A 5 27.21 -8.86 15.05
N LYS A 6 26.86 -7.57 15.12
CA LYS A 6 26.22 -6.95 16.30
C LYS A 6 24.70 -6.93 16.23
N ALA A 7 24.15 -6.88 15.02
CA ALA A 7 22.71 -6.92 14.79
C ALA A 7 22.41 -7.42 13.38
N VAL A 8 21.22 -7.99 13.22
CA VAL A 8 20.63 -8.36 11.93
C VAL A 8 19.21 -7.81 11.92
N PHE A 9 18.86 -7.07 10.88
CA PHE A 9 17.50 -6.58 10.68
C PHE A 9 16.83 -7.42 9.61
N PHE A 10 15.62 -7.86 9.92
CA PHE A 10 14.76 -8.56 8.99
C PHE A 10 13.63 -7.63 8.62
N ASP A 11 13.31 -7.61 7.32
CA ASP A 11 12.05 -7.07 6.87
C ASP A 11 10.90 -7.87 7.52
N MET A 12 9.75 -7.24 7.69
CA MET A 12 8.59 -7.91 8.25
C MET A 12 7.85 -8.65 7.14
N ASP A 13 7.46 -7.92 6.09
CA ASP A 13 6.59 -8.43 5.05
C ASP A 13 7.33 -9.36 4.09
N GLY A 14 6.79 -10.56 3.90
CA GLY A 14 7.41 -11.57 3.04
C GLY A 14 8.70 -12.18 3.58
N THR A 15 9.18 -11.73 4.75
CA THR A 15 10.39 -12.25 5.41
C THR A 15 10.05 -12.90 6.75
N LEU A 16 9.55 -12.15 7.73
CA LEU A 16 9.07 -12.72 9.00
C LEU A 16 7.64 -13.25 8.89
N LEU A 17 6.81 -12.60 8.06
CA LEU A 17 5.40 -12.93 7.87
C LEU A 17 5.10 -13.22 6.40
N ASN A 18 4.18 -14.16 6.14
CA ASN A 18 3.65 -14.39 4.80
C ASN A 18 2.53 -13.38 4.48
N SER A 19 2.86 -12.10 4.37
CA SER A 19 1.91 -10.99 4.24
C SER A 19 1.89 -10.30 2.86
N ASN A 20 2.72 -10.73 1.90
CA ASN A 20 2.80 -10.11 0.56
C ASN A 20 1.47 -10.07 -0.23
N HIS A 21 0.49 -10.87 0.16
CA HIS A 21 -0.83 -10.92 -0.45
C HIS A 21 -1.84 -9.94 0.18
N ILE A 22 -1.56 -9.45 1.39
CA ILE A 22 -2.46 -8.57 2.16
C ILE A 22 -2.75 -7.26 1.42
N PRO A 23 -1.77 -6.54 0.82
CA PRO A 23 -2.06 -5.31 0.08
C PRO A 23 -3.13 -5.49 -1.00
N LYS A 24 -3.08 -6.59 -1.76
CA LYS A 24 -4.08 -6.91 -2.79
C LYS A 24 -5.48 -7.16 -2.21
N LEU A 25 -5.56 -7.69 -0.99
CA LEU A 25 -6.85 -7.87 -0.30
C LEU A 25 -7.40 -6.54 0.18
N VAL A 26 -6.55 -5.68 0.74
CA VAL A 26 -6.93 -4.32 1.15
C VAL A 26 -7.45 -3.53 -0.05
N ASP A 27 -6.74 -3.55 -1.18
CA ASP A 27 -7.19 -2.90 -2.42
C ASP A 27 -8.58 -3.40 -2.82
N LYS A 28 -8.80 -4.72 -2.87
CA LYS A 28 -10.11 -5.29 -3.22
C LYS A 28 -11.22 -4.84 -2.29
N VAL A 29 -10.99 -4.84 -0.97
CA VAL A 29 -12.00 -4.41 0.01
C VAL A 29 -12.29 -2.93 -0.13
N PHE A 30 -11.25 -2.10 -0.27
CA PHE A 30 -11.36 -0.66 -0.40
C PHE A 30 -12.13 -0.24 -1.66
N PHE A 31 -11.74 -0.75 -2.83
CA PHE A 31 -12.39 -0.42 -4.10
C PHE A 31 -13.83 -0.93 -4.14
N LYS A 32 -14.09 -2.13 -3.60
CA LYS A 32 -15.46 -2.67 -3.46
C LYS A 32 -16.34 -1.77 -2.60
N ALA A 33 -15.83 -1.25 -1.48
CA ALA A 33 -16.57 -0.32 -0.62
C ALA A 33 -16.93 0.99 -1.34
N HIS A 34 -16.16 1.38 -2.35
CA HIS A 34 -16.41 2.56 -3.19
C HIS A 34 -17.20 2.24 -4.47
N ASN A 35 -17.67 1.00 -4.66
CA ASN A 35 -18.29 0.52 -5.90
C ASN A 35 -17.41 0.72 -7.15
N MET A 36 -16.12 0.47 -6.99
CA MET A 36 -15.11 0.60 -8.03
C MET A 36 -14.38 -0.72 -8.28
N GLU A 37 -13.85 -0.90 -9.49
CA GLU A 37 -12.97 -2.01 -9.82
C GLU A 37 -11.51 -1.65 -9.53
N VAL A 38 -10.71 -2.64 -9.11
CA VAL A 38 -9.29 -2.45 -8.84
C VAL A 38 -8.53 -2.33 -10.17
N PRO A 39 -7.78 -1.24 -10.42
CA PRO A 39 -6.95 -1.13 -11.62
C PRO A 39 -5.88 -2.23 -11.66
N GLN A 40 -5.73 -2.92 -12.79
CA GLN A 40 -4.76 -4.02 -12.92
C GLN A 40 -3.30 -3.59 -12.71
N ASP A 41 -2.99 -2.32 -13.00
CA ASP A 41 -1.66 -1.74 -12.88
C ASP A 41 -1.47 -0.90 -11.61
N LEU A 42 -2.41 -0.97 -10.66
CA LEU A 42 -2.38 -0.18 -9.42
C LEU A 42 -1.04 -0.28 -8.68
N PRO A 43 -0.47 -1.47 -8.40
CA PRO A 43 0.81 -1.55 -7.69
C PRO A 43 1.98 -0.91 -8.45
N LYS A 44 1.96 -1.01 -9.80
CA LYS A 44 3.01 -0.40 -10.64
C LYS A 44 2.91 1.12 -10.63
N LYS A 45 1.69 1.67 -10.61
CA LYS A 45 1.46 3.11 -10.55
C LYS A 45 1.84 3.69 -9.19
N LEU A 46 1.52 2.99 -8.10
CA LEU A 46 1.85 3.44 -6.75
C LEU A 46 3.33 3.32 -6.40
N TYR A 47 4.09 2.46 -7.10
CA TYR A 47 5.49 2.23 -6.80
C TYR A 47 6.32 3.52 -6.88
N GLY A 48 6.93 3.90 -5.75
CA GLY A 48 7.75 5.11 -5.65
C GLY A 48 6.97 6.42 -5.47
N MET A 49 5.64 6.38 -5.38
CA MET A 49 4.85 7.56 -5.03
C MET A 49 4.98 7.86 -3.53
N SER A 50 5.05 9.14 -3.18
CA SER A 50 4.81 9.58 -1.80
C SER A 50 3.34 9.40 -1.44
N LEU A 51 3.03 9.40 -0.14
CA LEU A 51 1.64 9.30 0.34
C LEU A 51 0.72 10.33 -0.34
N PHE A 52 1.18 11.58 -0.45
CA PHE A 52 0.40 12.65 -1.07
C PHE A 52 0.15 12.40 -2.58
N GLN A 53 1.17 11.93 -3.30
CA GLN A 53 1.03 11.57 -4.72
C GLN A 53 0.07 10.39 -4.89
N SER A 54 0.13 9.39 -4.01
CA SER A 54 -0.83 8.29 -4.00
C SER A 54 -2.25 8.82 -3.76
N CYS A 55 -2.49 9.65 -2.74
CA CYS A 55 -3.81 10.22 -2.50
C CYS A 55 -4.35 10.99 -3.71
N GLN A 56 -3.53 11.83 -4.34
CA GLN A 56 -3.91 12.53 -5.58
C GLN A 56 -4.29 11.55 -6.70
N PHE A 57 -3.50 10.48 -6.88
CA PHE A 57 -3.81 9.45 -7.85
C PHE A 57 -5.18 8.79 -7.58
N PHE A 58 -5.48 8.42 -6.32
CA PHE A 58 -6.79 7.86 -5.96
C PHE A 58 -7.95 8.84 -6.19
N THR A 59 -7.75 10.15 -5.99
CA THR A 59 -8.75 11.17 -6.37
C THR A 59 -9.03 11.16 -7.88
N THR A 60 -8.01 10.96 -8.73
CA THR A 60 -8.22 10.86 -10.20
C THR A 60 -9.02 9.62 -10.62
N LEU A 61 -9.06 8.57 -9.78
CA LEU A 61 -9.91 7.41 -10.00
C LEU A 61 -11.38 7.65 -9.59
N GLY A 62 -11.68 8.79 -8.96
CA GLY A 62 -13.04 9.14 -8.52
C GLY A 62 -13.34 8.74 -7.07
N VAL A 63 -12.33 8.35 -6.28
CA VAL A 63 -12.48 8.15 -4.83
C VAL A 63 -12.81 9.49 -4.17
N LYS A 64 -13.90 9.52 -3.40
CA LYS A 64 -14.34 10.71 -2.67
C LYS A 64 -13.63 10.80 -1.31
N GLY A 65 -13.26 12.01 -0.90
CA GLY A 65 -12.48 12.29 0.31
C GLY A 65 -11.17 13.00 -0.04
N THR A 66 -10.80 14.00 0.74
CA THR A 66 -9.55 14.76 0.54
C THR A 66 -8.35 13.97 1.05
N ALA A 67 -7.16 14.21 0.49
CA ALA A 67 -5.91 13.62 1.02
C ALA A 67 -5.70 13.92 2.52
N GLU A 68 -6.23 15.06 2.99
CA GLU A 68 -6.17 15.49 4.39
C GLU A 68 -7.17 14.76 5.30
N GLU A 69 -8.34 14.37 4.78
CA GLU A 69 -9.29 13.49 5.49
C GLU A 69 -8.79 12.04 5.52
N ILE A 70 -8.12 11.58 4.46
CA ILE A 70 -7.49 10.26 4.38
C ILE A 70 -6.26 10.16 5.31
N HIS A 71 -5.55 11.27 5.55
CA HIS A 71 -4.35 11.30 6.39
C HIS A 71 -4.64 11.41 7.90
N LYS A 72 -5.86 11.82 8.31
CA LYS A 72 -6.24 12.07 9.72
C LYS A 72 -7.04 10.93 10.38
N GLN A 73 -7.35 9.84 9.68
CA GLN A 73 -7.88 8.60 10.28
C GLN A 73 -6.75 7.66 10.66
#